data_AF-A0A7W1L840-F1
#
_entry.id   AF-A0A7W1L840-F1
#
_cell.length_a   1.000
_cell.length_b   1.000
_cell.length_c   1.000
_cell.angle_alpha   90.00
_cell.angle_beta   90.00
_cell.angle_gamma   90.00
#
_symmetry.space_group_name_H-M   'P 1'
#
loop_
_entity.id
_entity.type
_entity.pdbx_description
1 polymer ?
#
loop_
_entity_poly.entity_id
_entity_poly.type
_entity_poly.pdbx_seq_one_letter_code
_entity_poly.pdbx_strand_id
1 'polypeptide(L)'
;MNKPAEKLPSCGIRPRSGKVRDASINMAHGSGGKAMRDLIEDVFVGGFDNPALAAMEDQAVFPLAQFAALGDRLAFTTDTYVVDPLFFPGGDIGTLAVAGTVNDLAVCGAVPLYLSCGVVLE
;
A
#
# COMPACT_ATOMS: atom_id res chain seq x y z
N MET A 1 -4.58 20.45 34.34
CA MET A 1 -4.56 18.99 34.08
C MET A 1 -4.01 18.79 32.67
N ASN A 2 -2.76 18.32 32.57
CA ASN A 2 -2.08 18.04 31.31
C ASN A 2 -2.69 16.78 30.68
N LYS A 3 -3.24 16.85 29.47
CA LYS A 3 -3.50 15.65 28.68
C LYS A 3 -2.15 15.06 28.27
N PRO A 4 -1.90 13.75 28.46
CA PRO A 4 -0.69 13.13 27.94
C PRO A 4 -0.74 13.16 26.40
N ALA A 5 0.38 13.55 25.77
CA ALA A 5 0.56 13.46 24.34
C ALA A 5 0.43 12.00 23.91
N GLU A 6 -0.57 11.70 23.06
CA GLU A 6 -0.65 10.43 22.34
C GLU A 6 0.62 10.30 21.49
N LYS A 7 1.46 9.33 21.85
CA LYS A 7 2.59 8.92 21.03
C LYS A 7 2.01 8.34 19.75
N LEU A 8 2.14 9.07 18.63
CA LEU A 8 1.94 8.51 17.30
C LEU A 8 2.75 7.20 17.22
N PRO A 9 2.15 6.07 16.78
CA PRO A 9 2.90 4.83 16.66
C PRO A 9 4.04 5.08 15.68
N SER A 10 5.28 4.87 16.15
CA SER A 10 6.45 4.89 15.28
C SER A 10 6.22 3.83 14.21
N CYS A 11 6.13 4.27 12.95
CA CYS A 11 6.12 3.41 11.77
C CYS A 11 7.49 2.71 11.71
N GLY A 12 7.65 1.67 12.51
CA GLY A 12 8.77 0.76 12.45
C GLY A 12 8.45 -0.24 11.37
N ILE A 13 9.08 -0.09 10.20
CA ILE A 13 9.02 -1.08 9.13
C ILE A 13 9.36 -2.43 9.76
N ARG A 14 8.39 -3.36 9.77
CA ARG A 14 8.61 -4.70 10.33
C ARG A 14 9.77 -5.37 9.59
N PRO A 15 10.72 -6.00 10.31
CA PRO A 15 11.80 -6.72 9.66
C PRO A 15 11.22 -7.85 8.82
N ARG A 16 11.72 -7.99 7.57
CA ARG A 16 11.31 -9.06 6.64
C ARG A 16 11.46 -10.42 7.32
N SER A 17 10.47 -11.29 7.16
CA SER A 17 10.52 -12.63 7.77
C SER A 17 11.50 -13.56 7.07
N GLY A 18 11.90 -13.23 5.83
CA GLY A 18 12.94 -13.93 5.07
C GLY A 18 12.49 -15.32 4.59
N LYS A 19 11.19 -15.49 4.37
CA LYS A 19 10.57 -16.71 3.84
C LYS A 19 10.79 -16.86 2.34
N VAL A 20 10.78 -15.76 1.58
CA VAL A 20 11.10 -15.78 0.15
C VAL A 20 12.59 -16.09 -0.03
N ARG A 21 12.88 -17.17 -0.75
CA ARG A 21 14.26 -17.65 -1.01
C ARG A 21 14.65 -17.56 -2.48
N ASP A 22 13.68 -17.48 -3.38
CA ASP A 22 13.92 -17.38 -4.81
C ASP A 22 14.56 -16.03 -5.16
N ALA A 23 15.51 -16.05 -6.10
CA ALA A 23 16.19 -14.85 -6.56
C ALA A 23 15.35 -14.03 -7.57
N SER A 24 14.34 -14.65 -8.18
CA SER A 24 13.47 -14.03 -9.19
C SER A 24 12.02 -14.47 -9.02
N ILE A 25 11.10 -13.68 -9.59
CA ILE A 25 9.69 -14.06 -9.71
C ILE A 25 9.57 -15.30 -10.61
N ASN A 26 8.58 -16.14 -10.33
CA ASN A 26 8.30 -17.38 -11.04
C ASN A 26 6.80 -17.71 -10.89
N MET A 27 6.31 -18.68 -11.64
CA MET A 27 4.88 -19.03 -11.67
C MET A 27 4.31 -19.46 -10.31
N ALA A 28 5.11 -19.99 -9.39
CA ALA A 28 4.64 -20.36 -8.06
C ALA A 28 4.20 -19.14 -7.25
N HIS A 29 4.82 -17.98 -7.47
CA HIS A 29 4.47 -16.71 -6.81
C HIS A 29 3.12 -16.12 -7.25
N GLY A 30 2.52 -16.61 -8.33
CA GLY A 30 1.18 -16.20 -8.80
C GLY A 30 0.10 -17.29 -8.64
N SER A 31 0.43 -18.42 -8.00
CA SER A 31 -0.42 -19.62 -7.98
C SER A 31 -1.46 -19.68 -6.84
N GLY A 32 -1.50 -18.69 -5.95
CA GLY A 32 -2.34 -18.72 -4.73
C GLY A 32 -1.80 -19.63 -3.60
N GLY A 33 -0.67 -20.30 -3.82
CA GLY A 33 -0.06 -21.20 -2.83
C GLY A 33 0.84 -20.50 -1.81
N LYS A 34 1.59 -21.31 -1.07
CA LYS A 34 2.53 -20.83 -0.05
C LYS A 34 3.56 -19.82 -0.58
N ALA A 35 4.11 -20.05 -1.77
CA ALA A 35 5.09 -19.14 -2.36
C ALA A 35 4.53 -17.72 -2.60
N MET A 36 3.29 -17.61 -3.11
CA MET A 36 2.60 -16.33 -3.24
C MET A 36 2.39 -15.65 -1.89
N ARG A 37 1.94 -16.43 -0.89
CA ARG A 37 1.73 -15.90 0.47
C ARG A 37 3.04 -15.40 1.10
N ASP A 38 4.12 -16.16 0.97
CA ASP A 38 5.44 -15.79 1.49
C ASP A 38 5.94 -14.50 0.80
N LEU A 39 5.73 -14.36 -0.52
CA LEU A 39 6.02 -13.13 -1.26
C LEU A 39 5.21 -11.94 -0.74
N ILE A 40 3.91 -12.12 -0.52
CA ILE A 40 3.03 -11.07 0.00
C ILE A 40 3.48 -10.62 1.39
N GLU A 41 3.74 -11.56 2.29
CA GLU A 41 4.14 -11.25 3.66
C GLU A 41 5.51 -10.54 3.72
N ASP A 42 6.50 -11.00 2.95
CA ASP A 42 7.87 -10.45 3.03
C ASP A 42 8.06 -9.15 2.27
N VAL A 43 7.40 -8.99 1.12
CA VAL A 43 7.63 -7.84 0.22
C VAL A 43 6.57 -6.77 0.45
N PHE A 44 5.29 -7.12 0.40
CA PHE A 44 4.20 -6.14 0.45
C PHE A 44 3.83 -5.78 1.89
N VAL A 45 3.53 -6.76 2.75
CA VAL A 45 3.17 -6.49 4.15
C VAL A 45 4.36 -5.92 4.92
N GLY A 46 5.56 -6.49 4.72
CA GLY A 46 6.78 -5.94 5.31
C GLY A 46 7.12 -4.53 4.81
N GLY A 47 6.84 -4.21 3.55
CA GLY A 47 7.11 -2.89 2.96
C GLY A 47 6.08 -1.82 3.29
N PHE A 48 4.81 -2.19 3.46
CA PHE A 48 3.68 -1.27 3.66
C PHE A 48 3.03 -1.41 5.04
N ASP A 49 3.79 -1.85 6.04
CA ASP A 49 3.28 -2.26 7.35
C ASP A 49 2.29 -1.27 7.98
N ASN A 50 1.04 -1.72 8.15
CA ASN A 50 0.00 -0.97 8.84
C ASN A 50 -1.08 -1.93 9.40
N PRO A 51 -1.88 -1.51 10.40
CA PRO A 51 -2.88 -2.36 11.02
C PRO A 51 -3.96 -2.90 10.05
N ALA A 52 -4.33 -2.13 9.02
CA ALA A 52 -5.35 -2.57 8.07
C ALA A 52 -4.81 -3.70 7.16
N LEU A 53 -3.54 -3.61 6.75
CA LEU A 53 -2.89 -4.64 5.94
C LEU A 53 -2.52 -5.89 6.76
N ALA A 54 -2.22 -5.73 8.05
CA ALA A 54 -1.86 -6.82 8.94
C ALA A 54 -2.98 -7.85 9.17
N ALA A 55 -4.25 -7.49 8.89
CA ALA A 55 -5.38 -8.40 8.99
C ALA A 55 -5.32 -9.54 7.98
N MET A 56 -4.70 -9.32 6.81
CA MET A 56 -4.55 -10.34 5.75
C MET A 56 -5.87 -11.01 5.35
N GLU A 57 -6.97 -10.23 5.39
CA GLU A 57 -8.28 -10.64 4.88
C GLU A 57 -8.40 -10.30 3.38
N ASP A 58 -9.46 -10.79 2.74
CA ASP A 58 -9.75 -10.51 1.33
C ASP A 58 -10.11 -9.04 1.05
N GLN A 59 -10.28 -8.23 2.11
CA GLN A 59 -10.63 -6.82 2.05
C GLN A 59 -9.99 -6.00 3.17
N ALA A 60 -9.87 -4.70 2.96
CA ALA A 60 -9.69 -3.74 4.04
C ALA A 60 -11.04 -3.19 4.49
N VAL A 61 -11.22 -2.99 5.80
CA VAL A 61 -12.45 -2.47 6.40
C VAL A 61 -12.17 -1.13 7.09
N PHE A 62 -12.95 -0.11 6.74
CA PHE A 62 -12.80 1.24 7.29
C PHE A 62 -14.11 1.78 7.86
N PRO A 63 -14.12 2.35 9.09
CA PRO A 63 -15.33 2.94 9.65
C PRO A 63 -15.77 4.19 8.89
N LEU A 64 -17.02 4.20 8.40
CA LEU A 64 -17.57 5.34 7.66
C LEU A 64 -17.55 6.67 8.45
N ALA A 65 -17.68 6.58 9.78
CA ALA A 65 -17.63 7.74 10.66
C ALA A 65 -16.31 8.53 10.57
N GLN A 66 -15.20 7.87 10.23
CA GLN A 66 -13.91 8.54 10.07
C GLN A 66 -13.88 9.43 8.82
N PHE A 67 -14.46 8.96 7.70
CA PHE A 67 -14.59 9.76 6.49
C PHE A 67 -15.59 10.90 6.69
N ALA A 68 -16.72 10.61 7.35
CA ALA A 68 -17.75 11.61 7.65
C ALA A 68 -17.24 12.78 8.51
N ALA A 69 -16.19 12.56 9.31
CA ALA A 69 -15.53 13.61 10.09
C ALA A 69 -14.68 14.57 9.24
N LEU A 70 -14.28 14.17 8.03
CA LEU A 70 -13.47 14.95 7.09
C LEU A 70 -14.30 15.61 5.99
N GLY A 71 -15.49 15.10 5.71
CA GLY A 71 -16.41 15.65 4.71
C GLY A 71 -17.63 14.75 4.48
N ASP A 72 -18.52 15.19 3.60
CA ASP A 72 -19.76 14.49 3.23
C ASP A 72 -19.62 13.63 1.96
N ARG A 73 -18.43 13.63 1.35
CA ARG A 73 -18.14 12.97 0.08
C ARG A 73 -16.86 12.15 0.18
N LEU A 74 -16.86 10.98 -0.46
CA LEU A 74 -15.69 10.15 -0.66
C LEU A 74 -15.19 10.34 -2.08
N ALA A 75 -13.95 10.80 -2.22
CA ALA A 75 -13.24 10.79 -3.50
C ALA A 75 -12.57 9.43 -3.70
N PHE A 76 -12.69 8.88 -4.91
CA PHE A 76 -12.14 7.59 -5.28
C PHE A 76 -11.58 7.68 -6.70
N THR A 77 -10.35 7.21 -6.89
CA THR A 77 -9.67 7.14 -8.19
C THR A 77 -8.87 5.83 -8.26
N THR A 78 -8.52 5.42 -9.47
CA THR A 78 -7.65 4.28 -9.74
C THR A 78 -6.90 4.53 -11.03
N ASP A 79 -5.66 4.08 -11.09
CA ASP A 79 -4.79 4.22 -12.25
C ASP A 79 -3.97 2.95 -12.45
N THR A 80 -3.54 2.70 -13.68
CA THR A 80 -2.59 1.63 -14.02
C THR A 80 -1.33 2.25 -14.61
N TYR A 81 -0.18 1.89 -14.06
CA TYR A 81 1.12 2.46 -14.44
C TYR A 81 1.95 1.42 -15.19
N VAL A 82 2.38 1.76 -16.40
CA VAL A 82 3.11 0.86 -17.34
C VAL A 82 4.33 1.56 -17.97
N VAL A 83 4.98 2.45 -17.21
CA VAL A 83 6.11 3.26 -17.70
C VAL A 83 7.33 2.39 -18.04
N ASP A 84 8.03 2.74 -19.12
CA ASP A 84 9.29 2.14 -19.55
C ASP A 84 10.32 3.26 -19.82
N PRO A 85 11.50 3.25 -19.19
CA PRO A 85 12.00 2.26 -18.22
C PRO A 85 11.29 2.36 -16.85
N LEU A 86 11.33 1.27 -16.07
CA LEU A 86 10.77 1.25 -14.70
C LEU A 86 11.48 2.23 -13.74
N PHE A 87 12.74 2.55 -14.01
CA PHE A 87 13.57 3.49 -13.25
C PHE A 87 14.10 4.57 -14.20
N PHE A 88 13.93 5.84 -13.84
CA PHE A 88 14.26 6.96 -14.71
C PHE A 88 14.82 8.16 -13.90
N PRO A 89 15.49 9.14 -14.54
CA PRO A 89 15.95 10.33 -13.83
C PRO A 89 14.77 11.06 -13.16
N GLY A 90 14.78 11.11 -11.82
CA GLY A 90 13.75 11.77 -11.02
C GLY A 90 12.67 10.85 -10.42
N GLY A 91 12.69 9.53 -10.67
CA GLY A 91 11.76 8.62 -10.04
C GLY A 91 11.78 7.18 -10.57
N ASP A 92 10.77 6.43 -10.15
CA ASP A 92 10.51 5.06 -10.59
C ASP A 92 9.01 4.81 -10.71
N ILE A 93 8.63 3.65 -11.24
CA ILE A 93 7.23 3.24 -11.39
C ILE A 93 6.45 3.28 -10.07
N GLY A 94 7.08 2.97 -8.93
CA GLY A 94 6.43 2.98 -7.62
C GLY A 94 6.13 4.39 -7.13
N THR A 95 7.11 5.29 -7.25
CA THR A 95 6.97 6.71 -6.95
C THR A 95 5.92 7.35 -7.85
N LEU A 96 5.93 7.03 -9.14
CA LEU A 96 4.92 7.48 -10.10
C LEU A 96 3.53 6.98 -9.73
N ALA A 97 3.40 5.71 -9.37
CA ALA A 97 2.11 5.11 -9.01
C ALA A 97 1.49 5.77 -7.78
N VAL A 98 2.28 5.99 -6.73
CA VAL A 98 1.80 6.67 -5.52
C VAL A 98 1.50 8.13 -5.81
N ALA A 99 2.43 8.87 -6.44
CA ALA A 99 2.27 10.30 -6.67
C ALA A 99 1.11 10.61 -7.63
N GLY A 100 0.94 9.84 -8.71
CA GLY A 100 -0.15 10.01 -9.67
C GLY A 100 -1.52 9.85 -8.99
N THR A 101 -1.72 8.73 -8.30
CA THR A 101 -3.00 8.43 -7.63
C THR A 101 -3.30 9.42 -6.50
N VAL A 102 -2.27 9.85 -5.74
CA VAL A 102 -2.42 10.89 -4.70
C VAL A 102 -2.78 12.23 -5.32
N ASN A 103 -2.18 12.60 -6.45
CA ASN A 103 -2.46 13.87 -7.13
C ASN A 103 -3.89 13.92 -7.64
N ASP A 104 -4.41 12.85 -8.24
CA ASP A 104 -5.80 12.76 -8.70
C ASP A 104 -6.82 13.04 -7.59
N LEU A 105 -6.55 12.53 -6.38
CA LEU A 105 -7.36 12.84 -5.20
C LEU A 105 -7.17 14.30 -4.75
N ALA A 106 -5.93 14.77 -4.69
CA ALA A 106 -5.62 16.12 -4.22
C ALA A 106 -6.20 17.22 -5.13
N VAL A 107 -6.23 17.03 -6.46
CA VAL A 107 -6.72 18.05 -7.41
C VAL A 107 -8.22 18.33 -7.28
N CYS A 108 -9.01 17.38 -6.77
CA CYS A 108 -10.43 17.60 -6.45
C CYS A 108 -10.66 18.14 -5.02
N GLY A 109 -9.58 18.45 -4.29
CA GLY A 109 -9.63 18.97 -2.93
C GLY A 109 -9.83 17.90 -1.84
N ALA A 110 -9.73 16.61 -2.19
CA ALA A 110 -9.79 15.54 -1.20
C ALA A 110 -8.47 15.42 -0.43
N VAL A 111 -8.56 14.92 0.81
CA VAL A 111 -7.39 14.48 1.58
C VAL A 111 -7.20 12.98 1.32
N PRO A 112 -6.11 12.55 0.66
CA PRO A 112 -5.85 11.13 0.43
C PRO A 112 -5.55 10.42 1.76
N LEU A 113 -6.25 9.32 2.03
CA LEU A 113 -6.11 8.58 3.30
C LEU A 113 -5.57 7.17 3.10
N TYR A 114 -5.99 6.50 2.02
CA TYR A 114 -5.72 5.09 1.77
C TYR A 114 -5.41 4.88 0.28
N LEU A 115 -4.58 3.88 0.00
CA LEU A 115 -4.25 3.42 -1.35
C LEU A 115 -4.39 1.89 -1.38
N SER A 116 -4.95 1.37 -2.48
CA SER A 116 -4.77 -0.03 -2.85
C SER A 116 -3.60 -0.16 -3.81
N CYS A 117 -2.94 -1.32 -3.83
CA CYS A 117 -1.86 -1.60 -4.75
C CYS A 117 -2.07 -3.00 -5.37
N GLY A 118 -2.24 -3.02 -6.69
CA GLY A 118 -2.22 -4.25 -7.48
C GLY A 118 -0.93 -4.28 -8.30
N VAL A 119 -0.24 -5.42 -8.29
CA VAL A 119 1.01 -5.58 -9.05
C VAL A 119 0.89 -6.79 -9.98
N VAL A 120 1.21 -6.58 -11.25
CA VAL A 120 1.40 -7.64 -12.24
C VAL A 120 2.91 -7.80 -12.42
N LEU A 121 3.43 -8.98 -12.06
CA LEU A 121 4.85 -9.32 -12.11
C LEU A 121 5.07 -10.39 -13.17
N GLU A 122 6.07 -10.19 -14.03
CA GLU A 122 6.54 -11.14 -15.05
C GLU A 122 8.01 -11.52 -14.85
#